data_AF-A0A3A6JB45-F1
#
_entry.id   AF-A0A3A6JB45-F1
#
_cell.length_a   1.000
_cell.length_b   1.000
_cell.length_c   1.000
_cell.angle_alpha   90.00
_cell.angle_beta   90.00
_cell.angle_gamma   90.00
#
_symmetry.space_group_name_H-M   'P 1'
#
loop_
_entity.id
_entity.type
_entity.pdbx_description
1 polymer ?
#
loop_
_entity_poly.entity_id
_entity_poly.type
_entity_poly.pdbx_seq_one_letter_code
_entity_poly.pdbx_strand_id
1 'polypeptide(L)' 'MVTVNGKDLDVAGQNLAAFLEESGYKPVRIVVEINEEIIPRETYADITFNDGDCVEVVSFMGGGAL' A
#
# COMPACT_ATOMS: atom_id res chain seq x y z
N MET A 1 13.71 4.14 4.07
CA MET A 1 13.43 4.13 2.63
C MET A 1 12.60 2.92 2.28
N VAL A 2 11.50 3.13 1.57
CA VAL A 2 10.56 2.10 1.13
C VAL A 2 10.32 2.35 -0.36
N THR A 3 10.33 1.32 -1.17
CA THR A 3 9.99 1.44 -2.59
C THR A 3 8.50 1.20 -2.75
N VAL A 4 7.72 2.24 -3.07
CA VAL A 4 6.27 2.14 -3.29
C VAL A 4 5.93 2.35 -4.75
N ASN A 5 5.34 1.35 -5.41
CA ASN A 5 5.02 1.35 -6.85
C ASN A 5 6.23 1.79 -7.70
N GLY A 6 7.41 1.25 -7.38
CA GLY A 6 8.68 1.58 -8.03
C GLY A 6 9.28 2.96 -7.70
N LYS A 7 8.77 3.70 -6.71
CA LYS A 7 9.34 4.97 -6.25
C LYS A 7 9.88 4.88 -4.83
N ASP A 8 11.11 5.35 -4.62
CA ASP A 8 11.71 5.38 -3.29
C ASP A 8 11.15 6.55 -2.47
N LEU A 9 10.60 6.25 -1.30
CA LEU A 9 9.97 7.18 -0.37
C LEU A 9 10.54 7.04 1.04
N ASP A 10 10.69 8.17 1.73
CA ASP A 10 11.15 8.21 3.13
C ASP A 10 9.99 8.02 4.11
N VAL A 11 9.39 6.83 4.06
CA VAL A 11 8.19 6.45 4.84
C VAL A 11 8.43 5.23 5.73
N ALA A 12 9.69 4.80 5.89
CA ALA A 12 10.02 3.75 6.85
C ALA A 12 9.64 4.21 8.26
N GLY A 13 9.01 3.33 9.05
CA GLY A 13 8.43 3.65 10.35
C GLY A 13 7.02 4.27 10.28
N GLN A 14 6.51 4.62 9.09
CA GLN A 14 5.12 5.04 8.92
C GLN A 14 4.17 3.85 8.94
N ASN A 15 2.96 4.05 9.48
CA ASN A 15 1.89 3.06 9.43
C ASN A 15 1.27 2.99 8.03
N LEU A 16 0.98 1.76 7.55
CA LEU A 16 0.42 1.53 6.22
C LEU A 16 -0.94 2.22 6.04
N ALA A 17 -1.87 2.08 6.99
CA ALA A 17 -3.18 2.70 6.87
C ALA A 17 -3.11 4.23 6.79
N ALA A 18 -2.26 4.86 7.62
CA ALA A 18 -2.01 6.31 7.58
C ALA A 18 -1.42 6.75 6.23
N PHE A 19 -0.41 6.03 5.74
CA PHE A 19 0.19 6.31 4.44
C PHE A 19 -0.84 6.24 3.30
N LEU A 20 -1.70 5.22 3.30
CA LEU A 20 -2.74 5.04 2.29
C LEU A 20 -3.75 6.20 2.31
N GLU A 21 -4.15 6.63 3.51
CA GLU A 21 -5.07 7.77 3.70
C GLU A 21 -4.44 9.08 3.22
N GLU A 22 -3.22 9.39 3.65
CA GLU A 22 -2.47 10.58 3.24
C GLU A 22 -2.24 10.64 1.72
N SER A 23 -2.02 9.46 1.11
CA SER A 23 -1.85 9.31 -0.33
C SER A 23 -3.17 9.33 -1.12
N GLY A 24 -4.31 9.42 -0.43
CA GLY A 24 -5.64 9.51 -1.04
C GLY A 24 -6.21 8.18 -1.56
N TYR A 25 -5.61 7.05 -1.18
CA TYR A 25 -6.13 5.73 -1.53
C TYR A 25 -7.40 5.41 -0.73
N LYS A 26 -8.30 4.66 -1.36
CA LYS A 26 -9.49 4.12 -0.69
C LYS A 26 -9.26 2.63 -0.45
N PRO A 27 -9.10 2.16 0.79
CA PRO A 27 -8.76 0.75 1.09
C PRO A 27 -9.69 -0.29 0.45
N VAL A 28 -10.95 0.06 0.17
CA VAL A 28 -11.92 -0.81 -0.52
C VAL A 28 -11.69 -0.96 -2.03
N ARG A 29 -10.86 -0.12 -2.64
CA ARG A 29 -10.58 -0.10 -4.09
C ARG A 29 -9.17 -0.56 -4.45
N ILE A 30 -8.39 -0.96 -3.45
CA ILE A 30 -6.99 -1.32 -3.62
C ILE A 30 -6.67 -2.67 -3.01
N VAL A 31 -5.61 -3.28 -3.53
CA VAL A 31 -4.86 -4.35 -2.88
C VAL A 31 -3.47 -3.82 -2.60
N VAL A 32 -2.93 -4.15 -1.43
CA VAL A 32 -1.55 -3.84 -1.06
C VAL A 32 -0.78 -5.15 -0.97
N GLU A 33 0.37 -5.17 -1.61
CA GLU A 33 1.39 -6.19 -1.48
C GLU A 33 2.63 -5.59 -0.83
N ILE A 34 3.25 -6.29 0.11
CA ILE A 34 4.53 -5.91 0.71
C ILE A 34 5.45 -7.12 0.60
N ASN A 35 6.60 -6.95 -0.05
CA ASN A 35 7.61 -7.99 -0.22
C ASN A 35 7.02 -9.31 -0.79
N GLU A 36 6.22 -9.20 -1.85
CA GLU A 36 5.53 -10.32 -2.52
C GLU A 36 4.40 -10.98 -1.69
N GLU A 37 4.04 -10.41 -0.53
CA GLU A 37 2.93 -10.85 0.32
C GLU A 37 1.72 -9.91 0.20
N ILE A 38 0.57 -10.45 -0.21
CA ILE A 38 -0.70 -9.70 -0.23
C ILE A 38 -1.17 -9.49 1.21
N ILE A 39 -1.26 -8.23 1.62
CA ILE A 39 -1.66 -7.86 2.97
C ILE A 39 -3.20 -7.86 3.07
N PRO A 40 -3.80 -8.57 4.04
CA PRO A 40 -5.23 -8.47 4.30
C PRO A 40 -5.61 -7.05 4.72
N ARG A 41 -6.71 -6.53 4.17
CA ARG A 41 -7.12 -5.13 4.39
C ARG A 41 -7.35 -4.81 5.87
N GLU A 42 -7.87 -5.78 6.63
CA GLU A 42 -8.13 -5.67 8.06
C GLU A 42 -6.86 -5.47 8.89
N THR A 43 -5.68 -5.86 8.39
CA THR A 43 -4.41 -5.71 9.11
C THR A 43 -3.65 -4.44 8.74
N TYR A 44 -4.14 -3.62 7.79
CA TYR A 44 -3.43 -2.42 7.35
C TYR A 44 -3.10 -1.46 8.51
N ALA A 45 -3.97 -1.40 9.52
CA ALA A 45 -3.76 -0.54 10.69
C ALA A 45 -2.64 -1.06 11.62
N ASP A 46 -2.25 -2.33 11.50
CA ASP A 46 -1.26 -2.97 12.36
C ASP A 46 0.12 -3.05 11.69
N ILE A 47 0.22 -2.69 10.41
CA ILE A 47 1.47 -2.74 9.64
C ILE A 47 2.19 -1.40 9.71
N THR A 48 3.46 -1.46 10.08
CA THR A 48 4.42 -0.36 9.96
C THR A 48 5.45 -0.74 8.92
N PHE A 49 5.76 0.16 7.99
CA PHE A 49 6.79 -0.08 6.99
C PHE A 49 8.16 -0.21 7.64
N ASN A 50 8.95 -1.15 7.15
CA ASN A 50 10.35 -1.31 7.49
C ASN A 50 11.23 -0.68 6.40
N ASP A 51 12.44 -0.29 6.79
CA ASP A 51 13.45 0.13 5.82
C ASP A 51 13.75 -1.02 4.85
N GLY A 52 13.71 -0.74 3.55
CA GLY A 52 13.93 -1.71 2.49
C GLY A 52 12.68 -2.43 1.99
N ASP A 53 11.49 -2.17 2.55
CA ASP A 53 10.25 -2.78 2.05
C ASP A 53 9.96 -2.38 0.59
N CYS A 54 9.53 -3.37 -0.20
CA CYS A 54 8.98 -3.18 -1.55
C CYS A 54 7.45 -3.30 -1.48
N VAL A 55 6.74 -2.25 -1.83
CA VAL A 55 5.29 -2.12 -1.66
C VAL A 55 4.63 -1.85 -3.00
N GLU A 56 3.62 -2.64 -3.35
CA GLU A 56 2.78 -2.42 -4.52
C GLU A 56 1.33 -2.17 -4.10
N VAL A 57 0.82 -0.98 -4.45
CA VAL A 57 -0.56 -0.55 -4.24
C VAL A 57 -1.28 -0.57 -5.58
N VAL A 58 -2.10 -1.60 -5.79
CA VAL A 58 -2.82 -1.82 -7.05
C VAL A 58 -4.27 -1.37 -6.88
N SER A 59 -4.74 -0.46 -7.73
CA SER A 59 -6.13 -0.01 -7.76
C SER A 59 -6.94 -0.76 -8.82
N PHE A 60 -8.15 -1.20 -8.47
CA PHE A 60 -9.10 -1.68 -9.46
C PHE A 60 -9.73 -0.48 -10.17
N MET A 61 -9.20 -0.13 -11.34
CA MET A 61 -9.92 0.71 -12.31
C MET A 61 -11.02 -0.17 -12.89
N GLY A 62 -12.28 0.00 -12.44
CA GLY A 62 -13.40 -0.80 -12.93
C GLY A 62 -13.40 -0.87 -14.45
N GLY A 63 -13.27 -2.09 -14.99
CA GLY A 63 -13.41 -2.33 -16.42
C GLY A 63 -14.79 -1.84 -16.86
N GLY A 64 -14.82 -1.10 -17.97
CA GLY A 64 -16.04 -0.53 -18.53
C GLY A 64 -17.16 -1.56 -18.64
N ALA A 65 -18.39 -1.10 -18.44
CA ALA A 65 -19.59 -1.87 -18.70
C ALA A 65 -19.51 -2.48 -20.12
N LEU A 66 -19.65 -3.80 -20.20
CA LEU A 66 -20.13 -4.48 -21.41
C LEU A 66 -21.65 -4.39 -21.44
#